data_AF-A0A292PJU3-F1
#
_entry.id   AF-A0A292PJU3-F1
#
_cell.length_a   1.000
_cell.length_b   1.000
_cell.length_c   1.000
_cell.angle_alpha   90.00
_cell.angle_beta   90.00
_cell.angle_gamma   90.00
#
_symmetry.space_group_name_H-M   'P 1'
#
loop_
_entity.id
_entity.type
_entity.pdbx_description
1 polymer ?
#
loop_
_entity_poly.entity_id
_entity_poly.type
_entity_poly.pdbx_seq_one_letter_code
_entity_poly.pdbx_strand_id
1 'polypeptide(L)'
;MAKIPGGQFSKELRGKCRFDAIGSLYQHAELSEADLRVAVATDNNDFVIGPIVNSFIFAGKRKPLIKRDRGPYRSDREYLPALMKVELEDKKLLLKLISNKRAAGVQKVHSNEEDSESDEDDLAADVPVIEDTIRWLQEILTSLFSNHMQTKESVLRHHDLNHSNVMVDHTTLEITGIVDWECITTVPAWEDTYPRILQGEDM
;
A
#
# COMPACT_ATOMS: atom_id res chain seq x y z
N MET A 1 -29.45 -23.93 6.62
CA MET A 1 -28.33 -23.15 6.06
C MET A 1 -28.29 -21.83 6.81
N ALA A 2 -27.32 -21.65 7.70
CA ALA A 2 -27.11 -20.39 8.40
C ALA A 2 -26.63 -19.36 7.37
N LYS A 3 -27.35 -18.24 7.23
CA LYS A 3 -26.93 -17.11 6.42
C LYS A 3 -25.67 -16.53 7.05
N ILE A 4 -24.54 -16.59 6.35
CA ILE A 4 -23.32 -15.88 6.78
C ILE A 4 -23.64 -14.38 6.63
N PRO A 5 -23.63 -13.57 7.71
CA PRO A 5 -23.92 -12.14 7.63
C PRO A 5 -22.78 -11.32 7.01
N GLY A 6 -21.71 -11.97 6.52
CA GLY A 6 -20.46 -11.34 6.08
C GLY A 6 -20.63 -10.24 5.03
N GLY A 7 -21.64 -10.35 4.15
CA GLY A 7 -21.95 -9.32 3.16
C GLY A 7 -22.44 -7.99 3.77
N GLN A 8 -23.01 -8.02 4.98
CA GLN A 8 -23.49 -6.81 5.67
C GLN A 8 -22.33 -6.03 6.31
N PHE A 9 -21.39 -6.72 6.95
CA PHE A 9 -20.24 -6.08 7.58
C PHE A 9 -19.30 -5.43 6.57
N SER A 10 -19.03 -6.10 5.43
CA SER A 10 -18.19 -5.50 4.40
C SER A 10 -18.87 -4.33 3.67
N LYS A 11 -20.21 -4.35 3.54
CA LYS A 11 -20.99 -3.21 3.05
C LYS A 11 -21.03 -2.06 4.06
N GLU A 12 -21.03 -2.35 5.36
CA GLU A 12 -21.02 -1.34 6.41
C GLU A 12 -19.65 -0.65 6.52
N LEU A 13 -18.57 -1.42 6.51
CA LEU A 13 -17.19 -0.89 6.48
C LEU A 13 -16.98 0.01 5.26
N ARG A 14 -17.46 -0.44 4.09
CA ARG A 14 -17.41 0.38 2.87
C ARG A 14 -18.34 1.58 2.96
N GLY A 15 -19.60 1.41 3.35
CA GLY A 15 -20.56 2.51 3.36
C GLY A 15 -20.27 3.60 4.39
N LYS A 16 -19.61 3.25 5.51
CA LYS A 16 -19.41 4.17 6.65
C LYS A 16 -17.99 4.68 6.82
N CYS A 17 -16.97 3.95 6.37
CA CYS A 17 -15.58 4.37 6.54
C CYS A 17 -15.04 4.98 5.25
N ARG A 18 -15.31 6.28 5.06
CA ARG A 18 -14.80 7.11 3.98
C ARG A 18 -13.85 8.17 4.53
N PHE A 19 -12.81 8.46 3.78
CA PHE A 19 -11.75 9.37 4.21
C PHE A 19 -11.38 10.34 3.10
N ASP A 20 -11.04 11.57 3.49
CA ASP A 20 -10.67 12.66 2.57
C ASP A 20 -9.22 12.59 2.09
N ALA A 21 -8.50 11.52 2.45
CA ALA A 21 -7.10 11.32 2.07
C ALA A 21 -6.69 9.85 2.02
N ILE A 22 -5.63 9.61 1.26
CA ILE A 22 -4.92 8.35 1.08
C ILE A 22 -3.70 8.39 2.00
N GLY A 23 -3.65 7.54 3.00
CA GLY A 23 -2.64 7.56 4.05
C GLY A 23 -2.86 6.45 5.07
N SER A 24 -1.98 6.33 6.07
CA SER A 24 -2.22 5.36 7.16
C SER A 24 -3.08 5.98 8.26
N LEU A 25 -3.89 5.15 8.93
CA LEU A 25 -4.72 5.58 10.05
C LEU A 25 -3.87 5.59 11.32
N TYR A 26 -3.87 6.72 12.03
CA TYR A 26 -3.14 6.91 13.28
C TYR A 26 -4.07 7.35 14.39
N GLN A 27 -3.77 6.94 15.63
CA GLN A 27 -4.28 7.67 16.78
C GLN A 27 -3.63 9.04 16.84
N HIS A 28 -4.42 10.09 17.05
CA HIS A 28 -3.94 11.46 17.10
C HIS A 28 -2.82 11.64 18.14
N ALA A 29 -2.90 10.93 19.27
CA ALA A 29 -1.92 11.03 20.36
C ALA A 29 -0.54 10.43 20.02
N GLU A 30 -0.44 9.60 18.99
CA GLU A 30 0.78 8.85 18.66
C GLU A 30 1.65 9.54 17.59
N LEU A 31 1.11 10.57 16.91
CA LEU A 31 1.85 11.28 15.89
C LEU A 31 2.72 12.40 16.46
N SER A 32 3.87 12.60 15.81
CA SER A 32 4.73 13.75 16.09
C SER A 32 4.05 15.06 15.69
N GLU A 33 4.45 16.19 16.28
CA GLU A 33 3.92 17.50 15.86
C GLU A 33 4.14 17.78 14.37
N ALA A 34 5.23 17.27 13.79
CA ALA A 34 5.52 17.46 12.37
C ALA A 34 4.52 16.69 11.49
N ASP A 35 4.22 15.44 11.86
CA ASP A 35 3.27 14.60 11.12
C ASP A 35 1.82 15.09 11.31
N LEU A 36 1.47 15.57 12.51
CA LEU A 36 0.14 16.15 12.78
C LEU A 36 -0.15 17.38 11.92
N ARG A 37 0.86 18.19 11.56
CA ARG A 37 0.67 19.37 10.70
C ARG A 37 0.22 19.03 9.28
N VAL A 38 0.55 17.82 8.81
CA VAL A 38 0.22 17.36 7.46
C VAL A 38 -0.87 16.30 7.45
N ALA A 39 -1.26 15.80 8.63
CA ALA A 39 -2.33 14.82 8.77
C ALA A 39 -3.70 15.40 8.35
N VAL A 40 -4.59 14.50 7.94
CA VAL A 40 -5.96 14.83 7.55
C VAL A 40 -6.91 14.29 8.61
N ALA A 41 -7.79 15.14 9.13
CA ALA A 41 -8.77 14.75 10.13
C ALA A 41 -9.72 13.68 9.60
N THR A 42 -10.24 12.85 10.49
CA THR A 42 -11.34 11.90 10.19
C THR A 42 -12.60 12.33 10.94
N ASP A 43 -13.72 11.68 10.65
CA ASP A 43 -14.97 11.87 11.40
C ASP A 43 -14.85 11.47 12.88
N ASN A 44 -13.81 10.69 13.24
CA ASN A 44 -13.46 10.39 14.62
C ASN A 44 -12.25 11.24 15.05
N ASN A 45 -12.45 12.15 15.99
CA ASN A 45 -11.41 13.06 16.49
C ASN A 45 -10.20 12.36 17.13
N ASP A 46 -10.35 11.11 17.54
CA ASP A 46 -9.24 10.32 18.10
C ASP A 46 -8.28 9.84 17.01
N PHE A 47 -8.69 9.89 15.73
CA PHE A 47 -7.93 9.37 14.61
C PHE A 47 -7.71 10.39 13.49
N VAL A 48 -6.56 10.27 12.84
CA VAL A 48 -6.18 11.07 11.68
C VAL A 48 -5.56 10.19 10.60
N ILE A 49 -5.64 10.63 9.35
CA ILE A 49 -4.91 10.05 8.23
C ILE A 49 -3.55 10.73 8.13
N GLY A 50 -2.50 9.96 8.35
CA GLY A 50 -1.11 10.41 8.32
C GLY A 50 -0.30 9.74 7.21
N PRO A 51 1.03 9.95 7.24
CA PRO A 51 1.93 9.37 6.25
C PRO A 51 1.84 7.84 6.19
N ILE A 52 1.84 7.24 4.99
CA ILE A 52 1.75 5.78 4.81
C ILE A 52 2.91 5.05 5.50
N VAL A 53 2.60 3.96 6.20
CA VAL A 53 3.56 3.00 6.79
C VAL A 53 3.47 1.59 6.23
N ASN A 54 2.60 1.37 5.25
CA ASN A 54 2.46 0.07 4.58
C ASN A 54 3.78 -0.44 3.97
N SER A 55 3.95 -1.76 3.98
CA SER A 55 5.09 -2.50 3.46
C SER A 55 5.51 -2.09 2.04
N PHE A 56 4.62 -1.67 1.15
CA PHE A 56 5.02 -1.23 -0.20
C PHE A 56 6.11 -0.14 -0.20
N ILE A 57 6.10 0.76 0.80
CA ILE A 57 7.02 1.89 0.94
C ILE A 57 8.29 1.52 1.74
N PHE A 58 8.27 0.41 2.48
CA PHE A 58 9.33 0.04 3.43
C PHE A 58 9.96 -1.34 3.18
N ALA A 59 9.30 -2.22 2.42
CA ALA A 59 9.75 -3.59 2.20
C ALA A 59 11.02 -3.62 1.35
N GLY A 60 11.91 -4.55 1.74
CA GLY A 60 13.21 -4.74 1.09
C GLY A 60 14.31 -3.85 1.67
N LYS A 61 15.55 -4.14 1.27
CA LYS A 61 16.76 -3.51 1.82
C LYS A 61 17.02 -2.09 1.28
N ARG A 62 16.42 -1.74 0.15
CA ARG A 62 16.71 -0.52 -0.61
C ARG A 62 15.72 0.61 -0.38
N LYS A 63 14.41 0.31 -0.34
CA LYS A 63 13.35 1.31 -0.12
C LYS A 63 13.57 2.15 1.16
N PRO A 64 14.05 1.60 2.29
CA PRO A 64 14.40 2.40 3.47
C PRO A 64 15.50 3.45 3.23
N LEU A 65 16.38 3.24 2.24
CA LEU A 65 17.56 4.06 1.96
C LEU A 65 17.29 5.24 1.00
N ILE A 66 16.10 5.29 0.40
CA ILE A 66 15.71 6.36 -0.54
C ILE A 66 14.71 7.31 0.11
N LYS A 67 14.71 8.57 -0.35
CA LYS A 67 13.70 9.54 0.06
C LYS A 67 12.35 9.15 -0.55
N ARG A 68 11.34 9.06 0.29
CA ARG A 68 9.97 8.67 -0.08
C ARG A 68 9.02 9.77 0.36
N ASP A 69 8.18 10.21 -0.55
CA ASP A 69 6.98 10.95 -0.19
C ASP A 69 5.96 9.92 0.28
N ARG A 70 5.43 10.08 1.49
CA ARG A 70 4.50 9.13 2.13
C ARG A 70 3.09 9.71 2.29
N GLY A 71 2.84 10.91 1.75
CA GLY A 71 1.56 11.58 1.94
C GLY A 71 1.38 12.09 3.37
N PRO A 72 0.13 12.23 3.84
CA PRO A 72 -1.10 11.75 3.20
C PRO A 72 -1.42 12.50 1.90
N TYR A 73 -2.05 11.81 0.94
CA TYR A 73 -2.39 12.36 -0.38
C TYR A 73 -3.87 12.69 -0.47
N ARG A 74 -4.22 13.81 -1.11
CA ARG A 74 -5.64 14.22 -1.25
C ARG A 74 -6.28 13.74 -2.54
N SER A 75 -5.51 13.15 -3.44
CA SER A 75 -6.00 12.67 -4.72
C SER A 75 -5.11 11.59 -5.32
N ASP A 76 -5.69 10.80 -6.22
CA ASP A 76 -4.98 9.79 -7.02
C ASP A 76 -3.83 10.41 -7.84
N ARG A 77 -3.96 11.69 -8.21
CA ARG A 77 -2.93 12.47 -8.92
C ARG A 77 -1.70 12.79 -8.07
N GLU A 78 -1.84 12.79 -6.76
CA GLU A 78 -0.71 12.91 -5.83
C GLU A 78 -0.17 11.52 -5.47
N TYR A 79 -1.09 10.59 -5.17
CA TYR A 79 -0.76 9.24 -4.71
C TYR A 79 0.02 8.41 -5.75
N LEU A 80 -0.50 8.27 -6.98
CA LEU A 80 0.09 7.36 -7.97
C LEU A 80 1.48 7.82 -8.42
N PRO A 81 1.73 9.11 -8.72
CA PRO A 81 3.09 9.57 -9.02
C PRO A 81 4.05 9.39 -7.84
N ALA A 82 3.59 9.53 -6.60
CA ALA A 82 4.43 9.28 -5.43
C ALA A 82 4.87 7.81 -5.36
N LEU A 83 3.96 6.86 -5.58
CA LEU A 83 4.30 5.42 -5.62
C LEU A 83 5.27 5.09 -6.77
N MET A 84 5.01 5.62 -7.97
CA MET A 84 5.89 5.45 -9.13
C MET A 84 7.30 5.97 -8.85
N LYS A 85 7.41 7.11 -8.14
CA LYS A 85 8.69 7.70 -7.77
C LYS A 85 9.45 6.81 -6.78
N VAL A 86 8.77 6.20 -5.80
CA VAL A 86 9.41 5.23 -4.88
C VAL A 86 10.00 4.07 -5.67
N GLU A 87 9.25 3.51 -6.62
CA GLU A 87 9.69 2.38 -7.43
C GLU A 87 10.88 2.76 -8.33
N LEU A 88 10.82 3.93 -8.98
CA LEU A 88 11.91 4.42 -9.82
C LEU A 88 13.21 4.66 -9.04
N GLU A 89 13.11 5.29 -7.86
CA GLU A 89 14.28 5.54 -7.01
C GLU A 89 14.85 4.23 -6.41
N ASP A 90 14.01 3.23 -6.14
CA ASP A 90 14.46 1.88 -5.76
C ASP A 90 15.32 1.24 -6.87
N LYS A 91 14.84 1.31 -8.12
CA LYS A 91 15.53 0.72 -9.28
C LYS A 91 16.81 1.47 -9.66
N LYS A 92 16.82 2.80 -9.54
CA LYS A 92 18.06 3.59 -9.67
C LYS A 92 19.10 3.20 -8.62
N LEU A 93 18.68 3.00 -7.37
CA LEU A 93 19.58 2.56 -6.31
C LEU A 93 20.12 1.15 -6.59
N LEU A 94 19.26 0.22 -7.05
CA LEU A 94 19.68 -1.12 -7.47
C LEU A 94 20.81 -1.07 -8.52
N LEU A 95 20.60 -0.36 -9.62
CA LEU A 95 21.60 -0.25 -10.69
C LEU A 95 22.91 0.38 -10.20
N LYS A 96 22.82 1.40 -9.33
CA LYS A 96 24.00 2.03 -8.72
C LYS A 96 24.77 1.04 -7.85
N LEU A 97 24.08 0.25 -7.02
CA LEU A 97 24.72 -0.76 -6.16
C LEU A 97 25.41 -1.84 -7.00
N ILE A 98 24.76 -2.35 -8.04
CA ILE A 98 25.34 -3.34 -8.96
C ILE A 98 26.57 -2.76 -9.67
N SER A 99 26.47 -1.53 -10.18
CA SER A 99 27.61 -0.85 -10.82
C SER A 99 28.80 -0.70 -9.88
N ASN A 100 28.56 -0.29 -8.63
CA ASN A 100 29.59 -0.17 -7.61
C ASN A 100 30.23 -1.51 -7.24
N LYS A 101 29.43 -2.58 -7.08
CA LYS A 101 29.92 -3.94 -6.82
C LYS A 101 30.84 -4.42 -7.95
N ARG A 102 30.42 -4.22 -9.21
CA ARG A 102 31.22 -4.57 -10.40
C ARG A 102 32.53 -3.77 -10.46
N ALA A 103 32.48 -2.47 -10.18
CA ALA A 103 33.67 -1.60 -10.15
C ALA A 103 34.66 -1.99 -9.03
N ALA A 104 34.16 -2.50 -7.89
CA ALA A 104 34.98 -2.98 -6.78
C ALA A 104 35.60 -4.36 -7.03
N GLY A 105 35.37 -4.98 -8.20
CA GLY A 105 35.92 -6.30 -8.53
C GLY A 105 35.36 -7.44 -7.69
N VAL A 106 34.21 -7.23 -7.02
CA VAL A 106 33.51 -8.27 -6.28
C VAL A 106 32.88 -9.21 -7.31
N GLN A 107 33.58 -10.29 -7.65
CA GLN A 107 33.01 -11.42 -8.41
C GLN A 107 32.08 -12.24 -7.51
N LYS A 108 31.11 -12.94 -8.12
CA LYS A 108 30.24 -13.96 -7.49
C LYS A 108 31.10 -14.89 -6.63
N VAL A 109 31.18 -14.62 -5.34
CA VAL A 109 31.67 -15.60 -4.38
C VAL A 109 30.47 -16.48 -4.12
N HIS A 110 30.55 -17.77 -4.47
CA HIS A 110 29.62 -18.78 -3.98
C HIS A 110 29.78 -18.89 -2.45
N SER A 111 29.31 -17.89 -1.71
CA SER A 111 29.02 -18.04 -0.29
C SER A 111 27.66 -18.72 -0.19
N ASN A 112 27.49 -19.58 0.82
CA ASN A 112 26.23 -20.28 1.12
C ASN A 112 25.07 -19.33 1.52
N GLU A 113 25.12 -18.05 1.14
CA GLU A 113 24.05 -17.04 1.20
C GLU A 113 23.36 -16.94 -0.18
N GLU A 114 23.12 -18.09 -0.83
CA GLU A 114 22.74 -18.24 -2.24
C GLU A 114 21.36 -17.66 -2.64
N ASP A 115 20.66 -16.95 -1.76
CA ASP A 115 19.25 -16.58 -1.96
C ASP A 115 19.03 -15.06 -2.16
N SER A 116 20.07 -14.26 -2.50
CA SER A 116 19.85 -12.81 -2.73
C SER A 116 20.64 -12.13 -3.85
N GLU A 117 21.77 -12.67 -4.30
CA GLU A 117 22.57 -12.01 -5.35
C GLU A 117 22.09 -12.34 -6.78
N SER A 118 21.56 -13.55 -7.01
CA SER A 118 20.95 -13.91 -8.30
C SER A 118 19.74 -13.02 -8.60
N ASP A 119 18.90 -12.83 -7.59
CA ASP A 119 17.68 -12.05 -7.69
C ASP A 119 17.94 -10.57 -8.02
N GLU A 120 19.03 -9.98 -7.54
CA GLU A 120 19.33 -8.57 -7.83
C GLU A 120 19.76 -8.33 -9.29
N ASP A 121 20.57 -9.22 -9.88
CA ASP A 121 20.96 -9.12 -11.28
C ASP A 121 19.78 -9.40 -12.22
N ASP A 122 18.92 -10.36 -11.89
CA ASP A 122 17.70 -10.66 -12.65
C ASP A 122 16.72 -9.48 -12.59
N LEU A 123 16.47 -8.93 -11.39
CA LEU A 123 15.67 -7.71 -11.23
C LEU A 123 16.26 -6.50 -11.97
N ALA A 124 17.60 -6.43 -12.08
CA ALA A 124 18.26 -5.35 -12.80
C ALA A 124 18.08 -5.44 -14.32
N ALA A 125 17.96 -6.65 -14.87
CA ALA A 125 17.68 -6.86 -16.28
C ALA A 125 16.31 -6.31 -16.69
N ASP A 126 15.34 -6.33 -15.78
CA ASP A 126 13.98 -5.81 -16.01
C ASP A 126 13.85 -4.30 -15.83
N VAL A 127 14.86 -3.62 -15.28
CA VAL A 127 14.79 -2.17 -14.98
C VAL A 127 14.39 -1.33 -16.20
N PRO A 128 14.93 -1.52 -17.42
CA PRO A 128 14.52 -0.74 -18.58
C PRO A 128 13.01 -0.88 -18.88
N VAL A 129 12.46 -2.09 -18.74
CA VAL A 129 11.03 -2.35 -18.95
C VAL A 129 10.18 -1.67 -17.87
N ILE A 130 10.65 -1.70 -16.61
CA ILE A 130 9.99 -1.03 -15.49
C ILE A 130 9.98 0.50 -15.71
N GLU A 131 11.12 1.08 -16.10
CA GLU A 131 11.23 2.52 -16.38
C GLU A 131 10.32 2.95 -17.53
N ASP A 132 10.28 2.16 -18.61
CA ASP A 132 9.40 2.39 -19.75
C ASP A 132 7.92 2.32 -19.36
N THR A 133 7.56 1.33 -18.53
CA THR A 133 6.19 1.16 -18.02
C THR A 133 5.78 2.34 -17.15
N ILE A 134 6.65 2.77 -16.22
CA ILE A 134 6.39 3.93 -15.37
C ILE A 134 6.23 5.21 -16.20
N ARG A 135 7.09 5.42 -17.20
CA ARG A 135 6.98 6.58 -18.11
C ARG A 135 5.65 6.59 -18.84
N TRP A 136 5.25 5.45 -19.43
CA TRP A 136 3.97 5.31 -20.11
C TRP A 136 2.77 5.56 -19.17
N LEU A 137 2.82 5.01 -17.96
CA LEU A 137 1.79 5.25 -16.95
C LEU A 137 1.70 6.75 -16.61
N GLN A 138 2.82 7.44 -16.42
CA GLN A 138 2.84 8.88 -16.14
C GLN A 138 2.19 9.71 -17.25
N GLU A 139 2.42 9.36 -18.51
CA GLU A 139 1.81 10.03 -19.66
C GLU A 139 0.29 9.88 -19.67
N ILE A 140 -0.22 8.69 -19.30
CA ILE A 140 -1.65 8.37 -19.33
C ILE A 140 -2.37 8.75 -18.04
N LEU A 141 -1.69 8.85 -16.89
CA LEU A 141 -2.30 9.26 -15.62
C LEU A 141 -3.09 10.57 -15.74
N THR A 142 -2.57 11.51 -16.53
CA THR A 142 -3.22 12.81 -16.71
C THR A 142 -4.56 12.69 -17.45
N SER A 143 -4.70 11.72 -18.37
CA SER A 143 -5.94 11.45 -19.08
C SER A 143 -6.91 10.56 -18.29
N LEU A 144 -6.40 9.59 -17.52
CA LEU A 144 -7.21 8.69 -16.68
C LEU A 144 -7.88 9.40 -15.51
N PHE A 145 -7.14 10.28 -14.80
CA PHE A 145 -7.64 10.93 -13.59
C PHE A 145 -7.98 12.39 -13.82
N SER A 146 -8.68 12.73 -14.90
CA SER A 146 -9.19 14.08 -15.15
C SER A 146 -9.86 14.70 -13.89
N ASN A 147 -9.93 16.03 -13.78
CA ASN A 147 -10.46 16.70 -12.58
C ASN A 147 -11.88 16.26 -12.18
N HIS A 148 -12.63 15.60 -13.07
CA HIS A 148 -13.97 15.06 -12.82
C HIS A 148 -14.00 13.60 -12.34
N MET A 149 -12.87 12.87 -12.40
CA MET A 149 -12.76 11.48 -11.95
C MET A 149 -12.06 11.33 -10.60
N GLN A 150 -11.73 12.44 -9.92
CA GLN A 150 -11.21 12.35 -8.55
C GLN A 150 -12.29 11.78 -7.64
N THR A 151 -12.11 10.53 -7.23
CA THR A 151 -12.94 9.94 -6.18
C THR A 151 -12.72 10.75 -4.91
N LYS A 152 -13.77 11.38 -4.40
CA LYS A 152 -13.69 12.23 -3.20
C LYS A 152 -13.56 11.42 -1.91
N GLU A 153 -13.47 10.10 -2.00
CA GLU A 153 -13.57 9.23 -0.86
C GLU A 153 -12.57 8.08 -1.01
N SER A 154 -11.54 8.11 -0.18
CA SER A 154 -10.63 6.99 0.04
C SER A 154 -11.27 6.02 1.03
N VAL A 155 -10.93 4.74 0.94
CA VAL A 155 -11.54 3.67 1.73
C VAL A 155 -10.47 2.95 2.54
N LEU A 156 -10.82 2.51 3.74
CA LEU A 156 -9.88 1.74 4.56
C LEU A 156 -9.70 0.32 3.98
N ARG A 157 -8.46 -0.04 3.66
CA ARG A 157 -8.14 -1.36 3.10
C ARG A 157 -7.28 -2.18 4.05
N HIS A 158 -7.78 -3.36 4.41
CA HIS A 158 -6.99 -4.38 5.09
C HIS A 158 -6.12 -5.12 4.09
N HIS A 159 -4.82 -4.84 4.13
CA HIS A 159 -3.86 -5.29 3.11
C HIS A 159 -3.59 -6.81 3.18
N ASP A 160 -3.78 -7.45 4.33
CA ASP A 160 -3.64 -8.90 4.50
C ASP A 160 -4.91 -9.56 5.08
N LEU A 161 -6.07 -9.31 4.47
CA LEU A 161 -7.31 -9.91 4.94
C LEU A 161 -7.44 -11.34 4.44
N ASN A 162 -6.91 -12.28 5.21
CA ASN A 162 -6.98 -13.72 4.96
C ASN A 162 -7.62 -14.45 6.16
N HIS A 163 -7.84 -15.76 6.02
CA HIS A 163 -8.52 -16.58 7.03
C HIS A 163 -7.83 -16.58 8.41
N SER A 164 -6.50 -16.41 8.48
CA SER A 164 -5.74 -16.33 9.73
C SER A 164 -6.03 -15.05 10.51
N ASN A 165 -6.45 -13.98 9.81
CA ASN A 165 -6.76 -12.67 10.37
C ASN A 165 -8.27 -12.47 10.64
N VAL A 166 -9.07 -13.53 10.51
CA VAL A 166 -10.51 -13.53 10.79
C VAL A 166 -10.81 -14.48 11.95
N MET A 167 -11.32 -13.94 13.04
CA MET A 167 -11.76 -14.72 14.19
C MET A 167 -13.20 -15.20 13.99
N VAL A 168 -13.46 -16.47 14.28
CA VAL A 168 -14.77 -17.11 14.15
C VAL A 168 -15.11 -17.81 15.45
N ASP A 169 -16.34 -17.61 15.93
CA ASP A 169 -16.86 -18.38 17.05
C ASP A 169 -17.08 -19.84 16.63
N HIS A 170 -16.48 -20.78 17.34
CA HIS A 170 -16.52 -22.20 16.99
C HIS A 170 -17.90 -22.85 17.19
N THR A 171 -18.80 -22.23 17.96
CA THR A 171 -20.15 -22.73 18.24
C THR A 171 -21.17 -22.15 17.27
N THR A 172 -21.16 -20.83 17.05
CA THR A 172 -22.13 -20.13 16.18
C THR A 172 -21.67 -20.05 14.72
N LEU A 173 -20.36 -20.23 14.47
CA LEU A 173 -19.71 -20.02 13.17
C LEU A 173 -19.82 -18.57 12.66
N GLU A 174 -20.04 -17.62 13.56
CA GLU A 174 -20.10 -16.20 13.23
C GLU A 174 -18.72 -15.55 13.34
N ILE A 175 -18.46 -14.55 12.49
CA ILE A 175 -17.24 -13.73 12.56
C ILE A 175 -17.33 -12.86 13.81
N THR A 176 -16.37 -12.98 14.71
CA THR A 176 -16.30 -12.23 15.98
C THR A 176 -15.30 -11.10 15.96
N GLY A 177 -14.35 -11.12 15.02
CA GLY A 177 -13.35 -10.08 14.91
C GLY A 177 -12.49 -10.20 13.67
N ILE A 178 -11.88 -9.08 13.31
CA ILE A 178 -10.79 -8.99 12.34
C ILE A 178 -9.60 -8.44 13.13
N VAL A 179 -8.43 -9.07 12.98
CA VAL A 179 -7.18 -8.69 13.66
C VAL A 179 -6.15 -8.26 12.63
N ASP A 180 -4.96 -7.87 13.10
CA ASP A 180 -3.82 -7.52 12.24
C ASP A 180 -4.01 -6.20 11.44
N TRP A 181 -4.58 -5.21 12.12
CA TRP A 181 -4.81 -3.85 11.59
C TRP A 181 -3.55 -2.97 11.55
N GLU A 182 -2.37 -3.51 11.82
CA GLU A 182 -1.15 -2.73 11.77
C GLU A 182 -0.88 -2.22 10.35
N CYS A 183 -0.24 -1.06 10.23
CA CYS A 183 0.11 -0.47 8.93
C CYS A 183 -1.06 -0.32 7.93
N ILE A 184 -2.30 -0.26 8.43
CA ILE A 184 -3.49 -0.07 7.60
C ILE A 184 -3.41 1.24 6.83
N THR A 185 -3.91 1.23 5.59
CA THR A 185 -3.85 2.39 4.70
C THR A 185 -5.21 2.59 4.04
N THR A 186 -5.62 3.84 3.93
CA THR A 186 -6.72 4.23 3.07
C THR A 186 -6.22 4.27 1.63
N VAL A 187 -7.00 3.73 0.70
CA VAL A 187 -6.68 3.64 -0.72
C VAL A 187 -7.78 4.29 -1.55
N PRO A 188 -7.51 4.68 -2.81
CA PRO A 188 -8.58 5.07 -3.72
C PRO A 188 -9.68 4.02 -3.80
N ALA A 189 -10.95 4.43 -3.91
CA ALA A 189 -12.08 3.49 -3.90
C ALA A 189 -12.03 2.43 -5.01
N TRP A 190 -11.37 2.71 -6.14
CA TRP A 190 -11.19 1.75 -7.23
C TRP A 190 -10.15 0.65 -6.92
N GLU A 191 -9.30 0.84 -5.91
CA GLU A 191 -8.32 -0.16 -5.44
C GLU A 191 -8.94 -1.12 -4.39
N ASP A 192 -10.19 -0.86 -3.97
CA ASP A 192 -10.90 -1.60 -2.94
C ASP A 192 -11.27 -3.03 -3.38
N THR A 193 -10.30 -3.94 -3.26
CA THR A 193 -10.43 -5.34 -3.65
C THR A 193 -10.39 -6.23 -2.41
N TYR A 194 -11.53 -6.87 -2.11
CA TYR A 194 -11.65 -7.86 -1.03
C TYR A 194 -11.95 -9.25 -1.58
N PRO A 195 -11.49 -10.33 -0.89
CA PRO A 195 -11.84 -11.71 -1.25
C PRO A 195 -13.35 -11.89 -1.45
N ARG A 196 -13.75 -12.63 -2.50
CA ARG A 196 -15.16 -12.85 -2.85
C ARG A 196 -16.00 -13.42 -1.70
N ILE A 197 -15.39 -14.22 -0.83
CA ILE A 197 -16.04 -14.78 0.36
C ILE A 197 -16.60 -13.71 1.31
N LEU A 198 -16.03 -12.50 1.31
CA LEU A 198 -16.49 -11.36 2.11
C LEU A 198 -17.47 -10.45 1.37
N GLN A 199 -17.66 -10.67 0.07
CA GLN A 199 -18.61 -9.90 -0.76
C GLN A 199 -20.06 -10.34 -0.52
N GLY A 200 -20.26 -11.58 -0.04
CA GLY A 200 -21.59 -12.20 0.06
C GLY A 200 -22.11 -12.65 -1.30
N GLU A 201 -23.29 -13.27 -1.35
CA GLU A 201 -23.97 -13.52 -2.62
C GLU A 201 -24.48 -12.18 -3.20
N ASP A 202 -24.18 -11.94 -4.47
CA ASP A 202 -24.80 -10.85 -5.24
C ASP A 202 -26.31 -11.11 -5.31
N MET A 203 -27.09 -10.36 -4.52
CA MET A 203 -28.55 -10.27 -4.69
C MET A 203 -28.89 -9.09 -5.59
#